data_AF-A0A1G0SD98-F1
#
_entry.id   AF-A0A1G0SD98-F1
#
_cell.length_a   1.000
_cell.length_b   1.000
_cell.length_c   1.000
_cell.angle_alpha   90.00
_cell.angle_beta   90.00
_cell.angle_gamma   90.00
#
_symmetry.space_group_name_H-M   'P 1'
#
loop_
_entity.id
_entity.type
_entity.pdbx_description
1 polymer ?
#
loop_
_entity_poly.entity_id
_entity_poly.type
_entity_poly.pdbx_seq_one_letter_code
_entity_poly.pdbx_strand_id
1 'polypeptide(L)'
;MTFKHIIGKSTFRYGFTIPKKMYSNLTVPEKGNRRKINLVFGDNQTSIGWLCRLNNSPGHLQIRYDGKFGNTFSSWLKNTFKETFQKEKPALNEFIEVQILNNDNFLIKGFPISSDNNLFFSDIIIHKLDKSILSYDQRILEIIQAVRNIPYEEDKRQMHYNLRLKEQLSNSGWLNEQKVVNDNRIKLKCDYRKEYFQLEAEFGNARTYYQDIVKFVMSYNSGLIKLGGLIVPSTKFARHLCVLGSSNAYKTVMEIRSKYSGMMDFNKAKTEFPYIKNIFNIPFIILSLDYRI
;
A
#
# COMPACT_ATOMS: atom_id res chain seq x y z
N MET A 1 -19.37 6.43 6.57
CA MET A 1 -18.58 5.39 5.87
C MET A 1 -17.27 6.00 5.41
N THR A 2 -16.17 5.25 5.39
CA THR A 2 -14.85 5.80 5.04
C THR A 2 -14.13 4.90 4.03
N PHE A 3 -13.47 5.51 3.04
CA PHE A 3 -12.59 4.80 2.12
C PHE A 3 -11.37 5.64 1.78
N LYS A 4 -10.28 5.00 1.36
CA LYS A 4 -9.06 5.67 0.91
C LYS A 4 -8.92 5.58 -0.61
N HIS A 5 -8.23 6.55 -1.20
CA HIS A 5 -7.93 6.64 -2.63
C HIS A 5 -6.51 7.16 -2.88
N ILE A 6 -5.69 6.43 -3.64
CA ILE A 6 -4.32 6.84 -3.99
C ILE A 6 -4.33 8.06 -4.91
N ILE A 7 -3.47 9.02 -4.62
CA ILE A 7 -3.27 10.19 -5.47
C ILE A 7 -2.43 9.81 -6.70
N GLY A 8 -2.99 10.08 -7.87
CA GLY A 8 -2.31 9.91 -9.14
C GLY A 8 -2.72 10.99 -10.14
N LYS A 9 -2.16 10.92 -11.35
CA LYS A 9 -2.47 11.85 -12.45
C LYS A 9 -3.96 12.00 -12.73
N SER A 10 -4.69 10.89 -12.70
CA SER A 10 -6.14 10.86 -12.91
C SER A 10 -6.90 11.59 -11.80
N THR A 11 -6.42 11.54 -10.56
CA THR A 11 -7.01 12.30 -9.45
C THR A 11 -6.98 13.79 -9.81
N PHE A 12 -5.83 14.37 -10.11
CA PHE A 12 -5.75 15.80 -10.43
C PHE A 12 -6.56 16.22 -11.66
N ARG A 13 -6.65 15.35 -12.68
CA ARG A 13 -7.26 15.70 -13.97
C ARG A 13 -8.76 15.40 -14.05
N TYR A 14 -9.19 14.30 -13.46
CA TYR A 14 -10.53 13.75 -13.65
C TYR A 14 -11.30 13.54 -12.35
N GLY A 15 -10.65 13.65 -11.19
CA GLY A 15 -11.25 13.30 -9.90
C GLY A 15 -11.02 11.85 -9.52
N PHE A 16 -11.72 11.37 -8.49
CA PHE A 16 -11.48 10.06 -7.89
C PHE A 16 -12.76 9.23 -7.76
N THR A 17 -12.59 7.90 -7.75
CA THR A 17 -13.69 6.94 -7.81
C THR A 17 -14.09 6.51 -6.40
N ILE A 18 -15.40 6.38 -6.16
CA ILE A 18 -15.96 5.79 -4.95
C ILE A 18 -16.10 4.28 -5.16
N PRO A 19 -15.54 3.43 -4.27
CA PRO A 19 -15.70 1.98 -4.36
C PRO A 19 -17.17 1.55 -4.31
N LYS A 20 -17.54 0.50 -5.07
CA LYS A 20 -18.92 -0.01 -5.17
C LYS A 20 -19.59 -0.30 -3.82
N LYS A 21 -18.82 -0.86 -2.89
CA LYS A 21 -19.27 -1.18 -1.53
C LYS A 21 -19.63 0.05 -0.67
N MET A 22 -19.20 1.24 -1.07
CA MET A 22 -19.34 2.47 -0.26
C MET A 22 -20.52 3.35 -0.67
N TYR A 23 -21.13 3.11 -1.84
CA TYR A 23 -22.20 3.96 -2.36
C TYR A 23 -23.57 3.28 -2.43
N SER A 24 -23.74 2.09 -1.83
CA SER A 24 -25.07 1.43 -1.75
C SER A 24 -26.12 2.29 -1.04
N ASN A 25 -25.68 3.15 -0.12
CA ASN A 25 -26.54 4.00 0.69
C ASN A 25 -26.50 5.48 0.25
N LEU A 26 -25.92 5.77 -0.91
CA LEU A 26 -25.88 7.11 -1.48
C LEU A 26 -26.99 7.29 -2.48
N THR A 27 -27.53 8.51 -2.55
CA THR A 27 -28.34 8.93 -3.69
C THR A 27 -27.42 9.12 -4.89
N VAL A 28 -27.39 8.12 -5.77
CA VAL A 28 -26.51 8.08 -6.95
C VAL A 28 -27.23 8.68 -8.16
N PRO A 29 -26.65 9.66 -8.87
CA PRO A 29 -27.26 10.18 -10.08
C PRO A 29 -27.32 9.10 -11.17
N GLU A 30 -28.33 9.22 -12.04
CA GLU A 30 -28.45 8.40 -13.24
C GLU A 30 -27.24 8.58 -14.17
N LYS A 31 -27.09 7.64 -15.10
CA LYS A 31 -26.00 7.67 -16.09
C LYS A 31 -26.09 8.97 -16.91
N GLY A 32 -24.96 9.66 -17.06
CA GLY A 32 -24.89 10.96 -17.76
C GLY A 32 -25.23 12.17 -16.90
N ASN A 33 -25.91 11.99 -15.77
CA ASN A 33 -26.26 13.05 -14.84
C ASN A 33 -25.15 13.30 -13.81
N ARG A 34 -25.14 14.52 -13.26
CA ARG A 34 -24.25 14.94 -12.18
C ARG A 34 -25.08 15.48 -11.03
N ARG A 35 -24.68 15.15 -9.79
CA ARG A 35 -25.29 15.70 -8.57
C ARG A 35 -24.25 16.55 -7.84
N LYS A 36 -24.65 17.74 -7.42
CA LYS A 36 -23.80 18.65 -6.65
C LYS A 36 -23.55 18.07 -5.26
N ILE A 37 -22.31 18.14 -4.78
CA ILE A 37 -21.91 17.73 -3.43
C ILE A 37 -20.96 18.77 -2.83
N ASN A 38 -20.85 18.78 -1.51
CA ASN A 38 -19.90 19.58 -0.75
C ASN A 38 -18.70 18.71 -0.36
N LEU A 39 -17.52 19.23 -0.67
CA LEU A 39 -16.24 18.66 -0.24
C LEU A 39 -15.73 19.52 0.92
N VAL A 40 -15.51 18.90 2.07
CA VAL A 40 -14.90 19.52 3.26
C VAL A 40 -13.47 19.01 3.35
N PHE A 41 -12.47 19.90 3.38
CA PHE A 41 -11.04 19.55 3.33
C PHE A 41 -10.20 20.63 4.00
N GLY A 42 -8.88 20.42 4.15
CA GLY A 42 -7.90 21.44 4.55
C GLY A 42 -8.36 22.41 5.64
N ASP A 43 -8.33 21.98 6.91
CA ASP A 43 -8.74 22.76 8.08
C ASP A 43 -10.12 23.43 7.92
N ASN A 44 -11.13 22.63 7.54
CA ASN A 44 -12.53 23.01 7.33
C ASN A 44 -12.83 23.95 6.14
N GLN A 45 -11.95 24.03 5.15
CA GLN A 45 -12.30 24.59 3.85
C GLN A 45 -13.43 23.79 3.18
N THR A 46 -14.23 24.48 2.38
CA THR A 46 -15.31 23.86 1.61
C THR A 46 -15.23 24.23 0.13
N SER A 47 -15.64 23.30 -0.73
CA SER A 47 -15.71 23.49 -2.18
C SER A 47 -16.81 22.60 -2.74
N ILE A 48 -17.31 22.96 -3.91
CA ILE A 48 -18.34 22.19 -4.58
C ILE A 48 -17.67 21.14 -5.47
N GLY A 49 -18.12 19.89 -5.32
CA GLY A 49 -17.84 18.80 -6.23
C GLY A 49 -19.09 18.32 -6.96
N TRP A 50 -18.89 17.36 -7.84
CA TRP A 50 -19.91 16.69 -8.62
C TRP A 50 -19.78 15.19 -8.46
N LEU A 51 -20.82 14.56 -7.92
CA LEU A 51 -20.98 13.12 -7.97
C LEU A 51 -21.50 12.73 -9.35
N CYS A 52 -20.80 11.84 -10.05
CA CYS A 52 -21.09 11.49 -11.45
C CYS A 52 -20.99 9.98 -11.67
N ARG A 53 -21.86 9.41 -12.51
CA ARG A 53 -21.71 8.02 -12.98
C ARG A 53 -21.08 8.02 -14.37
N LEU A 54 -19.92 7.37 -14.51
CA LEU A 54 -19.16 7.35 -15.76
C LEU A 54 -19.85 6.52 -16.85
N ASN A 55 -19.68 6.95 -18.11
CA ASN A 55 -20.26 6.28 -19.28
C ASN A 55 -19.48 5.03 -19.75
N ASN A 56 -18.16 4.96 -19.45
CA ASN A 56 -17.21 4.13 -20.20
C ASN A 56 -16.62 2.95 -19.40
N SER A 57 -17.01 2.80 -18.13
CA SER A 57 -16.55 1.74 -17.22
C SER A 57 -17.73 1.35 -16.32
N PRO A 58 -17.91 0.07 -15.94
CA PRO A 58 -19.19 -0.46 -15.46
C PRO A 58 -19.63 0.19 -14.14
N GLY A 59 -20.41 1.28 -14.24
CA GLY A 59 -21.15 1.87 -13.12
C GLY A 59 -20.29 2.49 -12.01
N HIS A 60 -19.02 2.81 -12.27
CA HIS A 60 -18.18 3.48 -11.28
C HIS A 60 -18.67 4.89 -11.00
N LEU A 61 -18.87 5.18 -9.71
CA LEU A 61 -19.27 6.47 -9.20
C LEU A 61 -18.02 7.31 -8.95
N GLN A 62 -17.97 8.53 -9.46
CA GLN A 62 -16.81 9.41 -9.38
C GLN A 62 -17.16 10.73 -8.73
N ILE A 63 -16.25 11.26 -7.91
CA ILE A 63 -16.26 12.64 -7.45
C ILE A 63 -15.37 13.45 -8.39
N ARG A 64 -15.98 14.43 -9.07
CA ARG A 64 -15.31 15.42 -9.91
C ARG A 64 -15.35 16.79 -9.24
N TYR A 65 -14.41 17.66 -9.58
CA TYR A 65 -14.30 19.03 -9.06
C TYR A 65 -13.77 19.95 -10.17
N ASP A 66 -14.30 19.73 -11.37
CA ASP A 66 -14.00 20.53 -12.56
C ASP A 66 -14.72 21.89 -12.55
N GLY A 67 -14.10 22.86 -13.21
CA GLY A 67 -14.64 24.22 -13.36
C GLY A 67 -14.41 25.13 -12.15
N LYS A 68 -15.00 26.34 -12.21
CA LYS A 68 -14.74 27.43 -11.24
C LYS A 68 -15.03 27.04 -9.79
N PHE A 69 -16.03 26.19 -9.56
CA PHE A 69 -16.50 25.86 -8.21
C PHE A 69 -15.63 24.83 -7.47
N GLY A 70 -14.87 24.02 -8.20
CA GLY A 70 -13.93 23.03 -7.66
C GLY A 70 -12.49 23.53 -7.58
N ASN A 71 -12.22 24.77 -8.02
CA ASN A 71 -10.87 25.32 -8.08
C ASN A 71 -10.17 25.33 -6.72
N THR A 72 -10.87 25.67 -5.64
CA THR A 72 -10.31 25.67 -4.29
C THR A 72 -9.82 24.27 -3.91
N PHE A 73 -10.64 23.24 -4.12
CA PHE A 73 -10.25 21.86 -3.85
C PHE A 73 -9.12 21.38 -4.78
N SER A 74 -9.18 21.73 -6.07
CA SER A 74 -8.11 21.39 -7.01
C SER A 74 -6.77 22.03 -6.63
N SER A 75 -6.78 23.29 -6.17
CA SER A 75 -5.59 23.99 -5.69
C SER A 75 -5.06 23.38 -4.40
N TRP A 76 -5.95 23.05 -3.45
CA TRP A 76 -5.58 22.32 -2.24
C TRP A 76 -4.91 20.99 -2.59
N LEU A 77 -5.51 20.17 -3.46
CA LEU A 77 -4.91 18.90 -3.90
C LEU A 77 -3.51 19.09 -4.47
N LYS A 78 -3.32 20.04 -5.38
CA LYS A 78 -2.00 20.31 -6.00
C LYS A 78 -0.97 20.77 -4.97
N ASN A 79 -1.40 21.57 -3.99
CA ASN A 79 -0.54 22.10 -2.94
C ASN A 79 -0.20 21.08 -1.85
N THR A 80 -1.15 20.21 -1.51
CA THR A 80 -0.95 19.13 -0.53
C THR A 80 -0.07 18.04 -1.12
N PHE A 81 -0.34 17.63 -2.36
CA PHE A 81 0.33 16.51 -3.03
C PHE A 81 1.31 16.97 -4.11
N LYS A 82 2.16 17.96 -3.77
CA LYS A 82 3.11 18.60 -4.71
C LYS A 82 4.04 17.58 -5.37
N GLU A 83 4.52 16.61 -4.60
CA GLU A 83 5.43 15.58 -5.08
C GLU A 83 4.84 14.77 -6.25
N THR A 84 3.63 14.21 -6.09
CA THR A 84 2.96 13.49 -7.18
C THR A 84 2.58 14.42 -8.32
N PHE A 85 2.14 15.64 -8.02
CA PHE A 85 1.73 16.60 -9.04
C PHE A 85 2.90 17.00 -9.96
N GLN A 86 4.08 17.29 -9.40
CA GLN A 86 5.26 17.70 -10.15
C GLN A 86 5.95 16.54 -10.87
N LYS A 87 6.07 15.37 -10.22
CA LYS A 87 6.77 14.21 -10.79
C LYS A 87 5.92 13.44 -11.79
N GLU A 88 4.63 13.76 -11.89
CA GLU A 88 3.68 13.14 -12.81
C GLU A 88 3.56 11.60 -12.69
N LYS A 89 4.05 11.04 -11.57
CA LYS A 89 4.04 9.61 -11.27
C LYS A 89 3.24 9.39 -9.98
N PRO A 90 2.26 8.47 -9.96
CA PRO A 90 1.50 8.18 -8.75
C PRO A 90 2.47 7.74 -7.64
N ALA A 91 2.49 8.48 -6.54
CA ALA A 91 3.23 8.06 -5.37
C ALA A 91 2.40 7.04 -4.61
N LEU A 92 2.96 5.83 -4.41
CA LEU A 92 2.30 4.76 -3.67
C LEU A 92 1.83 5.20 -2.28
N ASN A 93 2.52 6.20 -1.72
CA ASN A 93 2.32 6.65 -0.34
C ASN A 93 1.38 7.84 -0.23
N GLU A 94 0.94 8.47 -1.33
CA GLU A 94 0.02 9.61 -1.25
C GLU A 94 -1.40 9.14 -1.45
N PHE A 95 -2.27 9.44 -0.49
CA PHE A 95 -3.69 9.11 -0.59
C PHE A 95 -4.55 10.18 0.09
N ILE A 96 -5.82 10.18 -0.26
CA ILE A 96 -6.86 10.84 0.51
C ILE A 96 -7.69 9.80 1.24
N GLU A 97 -8.12 10.12 2.44
CA GLU A 97 -9.22 9.44 3.11
C GLU A 97 -10.49 10.25 2.91
N VAL A 98 -11.55 9.57 2.47
CA VAL A 98 -12.84 10.16 2.17
C VAL A 98 -13.86 9.56 3.11
N GLN A 99 -14.37 10.39 4.01
CA GLN A 99 -15.46 10.07 4.91
C GLN A 99 -16.76 10.66 4.36
N ILE A 100 -17.69 9.78 4.04
CA ILE A 100 -19.05 10.12 3.66
C ILE A 100 -19.82 10.47 4.94
N LEU A 101 -20.14 11.75 5.11
CA LEU A 101 -20.89 12.26 6.28
C LEU A 101 -22.38 12.08 6.07
N ASN A 102 -22.88 12.44 4.89
CA ASN A 102 -24.25 12.20 4.45
C ASN A 102 -24.30 12.21 2.91
N ASN A 103 -25.49 12.22 2.32
CA ASN A 103 -25.66 12.20 0.87
C ASN A 103 -24.95 13.35 0.15
N ASP A 104 -24.80 14.52 0.78
CA ASP A 104 -24.30 15.73 0.13
C ASP A 104 -22.92 16.16 0.62
N ASN A 105 -22.45 15.64 1.76
CA ASN A 105 -21.24 16.14 2.41
C ASN A 105 -20.18 15.04 2.55
N PHE A 106 -18.99 15.33 2.03
CA PHE A 106 -17.84 14.44 2.02
C PHE A 106 -16.66 15.14 2.70
N LEU A 107 -16.18 14.57 3.80
CA LEU A 107 -14.95 15.01 4.46
C LEU A 107 -13.75 14.32 3.82
N ILE A 108 -12.76 15.11 3.42
CA ILE A 108 -11.56 14.66 2.73
C ILE A 108 -10.35 15.05 3.56
N LYS A 109 -9.61 14.03 4.01
CA LYS A 109 -8.34 14.19 4.71
C LYS A 109 -7.21 13.80 3.77
N GLY A 110 -6.23 14.70 3.60
CA GLY A 110 -5.06 14.45 2.78
C GLY A 110 -3.94 13.79 3.58
N PHE A 111 -3.34 12.75 3.01
CA PHE A 111 -2.13 12.11 3.52
C PHE A 111 -1.02 12.27 2.47
N PRO A 112 -0.46 13.49 2.29
CA PRO A 112 0.67 13.69 1.38
C PRO A 112 1.89 12.96 1.89
N ILE A 113 2.90 12.70 1.07
CA ILE A 113 4.16 12.20 1.62
C ILE A 113 4.70 13.29 2.54
N SER A 114 4.78 13.01 3.84
CA SER A 114 5.38 13.95 4.76
C SER A 114 6.89 13.98 4.56
N SER A 115 7.49 15.11 4.94
CA SER A 115 8.94 15.23 5.12
C SER A 115 9.41 14.51 6.39
N ASP A 116 8.52 13.85 7.13
CA ASP A 116 8.89 13.12 8.33
C ASP A 116 9.81 11.97 7.95
N ASN A 117 10.72 11.64 8.87
CA ASN A 117 11.61 10.50 8.78
C ASN A 117 10.83 9.20 8.98
N ASN A 118 9.71 8.97 8.30
CA ASN A 118 8.96 7.73 8.36
C ASN A 118 9.30 6.84 7.17
N LEU A 119 9.07 5.54 7.35
CA LEU A 119 9.22 4.57 6.27
C LEU A 119 8.15 4.79 5.20
N PHE A 120 8.50 4.46 3.95
CA PHE A 120 7.59 4.59 2.81
C PHE A 120 7.88 3.54 1.74
N PHE A 121 6.92 3.28 0.85
CA PHE A 121 7.14 2.39 -0.28
C PHE A 121 7.71 3.12 -1.51
N SER A 122 8.92 2.78 -1.94
CA SER A 122 9.62 3.46 -3.04
C SER A 122 9.30 2.92 -4.43
N ASP A 123 8.94 1.64 -4.54
CA ASP A 123 8.68 0.95 -5.83
C ASP A 123 7.74 -0.25 -5.60
N ILE A 124 7.18 -0.80 -6.69
CA ILE A 124 6.24 -1.93 -6.66
C ILE A 124 6.38 -2.83 -7.89
N ILE A 125 6.30 -4.14 -7.68
CA ILE A 125 6.05 -5.13 -8.73
C ILE A 125 4.62 -5.62 -8.59
N ILE A 126 3.89 -5.71 -9.71
CA ILE A 126 2.51 -6.18 -9.77
C ILE A 126 2.45 -7.38 -10.72
N HIS A 127 1.92 -8.51 -10.23
CA HIS A 127 1.79 -9.74 -10.99
C HIS A 127 0.34 -10.18 -11.11
N LYS A 128 -0.11 -10.46 -12.34
CA LYS A 128 -1.48 -10.91 -12.66
C LYS A 128 -2.60 -10.05 -12.04
N LEU A 129 -2.37 -8.75 -11.94
CA LEU A 129 -3.32 -7.75 -11.44
C LEU A 129 -3.29 -6.52 -12.34
N ASP A 130 -4.40 -5.79 -12.36
CA ASP A 130 -4.44 -4.45 -12.93
C ASP A 130 -3.89 -3.43 -11.92
N LYS A 131 -3.14 -2.43 -12.40
CA LYS A 131 -2.55 -1.37 -11.56
C LYS A 131 -3.58 -0.63 -10.70
N SER A 132 -4.84 -0.58 -11.13
CA SER A 132 -5.92 0.04 -10.38
C SER A 132 -6.21 -0.62 -9.04
N ILE A 133 -5.76 -1.87 -8.81
CA ILE A 133 -5.92 -2.57 -7.52
C ILE A 133 -5.39 -1.73 -6.36
N LEU A 134 -4.31 -0.96 -6.58
CA LEU A 134 -3.70 -0.11 -5.55
C LEU A 134 -4.66 0.97 -5.04
N SER A 135 -5.58 1.45 -5.88
CA SER A 135 -6.55 2.49 -5.53
C SER A 135 -7.81 1.94 -4.89
N TYR A 136 -8.12 0.65 -5.08
CA TYR A 136 -9.42 0.07 -4.68
C TYR A 136 -9.30 -0.92 -3.52
N ASP A 137 -8.16 -1.58 -3.39
CA ASP A 137 -7.93 -2.57 -2.35
C ASP A 137 -7.62 -1.88 -1.02
N GLN A 138 -8.59 -1.90 -0.10
CA GLN A 138 -8.43 -1.24 1.20
C GLN A 138 -7.30 -1.84 2.05
N ARG A 139 -6.95 -3.12 1.85
CA ARG A 139 -5.86 -3.78 2.60
C ARG A 139 -4.51 -3.25 2.14
N ILE A 140 -4.32 -3.00 0.84
CA ILE A 140 -3.11 -2.34 0.33
C ILE A 140 -2.95 -0.95 0.96
N LEU A 141 -4.05 -0.18 1.05
CA LEU A 141 -4.04 1.16 1.65
C LEU A 141 -3.79 1.14 3.16
N GLU A 142 -4.26 0.11 3.86
CA GLU A 142 -3.92 -0.13 5.27
C GLU A 142 -2.42 -0.45 5.43
N ILE A 143 -1.84 -1.29 4.57
CA ILE A 143 -0.40 -1.59 4.60
C ILE A 143 0.43 -0.33 4.37
N ILE A 144 0.06 0.50 3.38
CA ILE A 144 0.70 1.79 3.11
C ILE A 144 0.62 2.69 4.35
N GLN A 145 -0.55 2.82 4.97
CA GLN A 145 -0.70 3.63 6.18
C GLN A 145 0.11 3.07 7.35
N ALA A 146 0.09 1.76 7.56
CA ALA A 146 0.83 1.09 8.63
C ALA A 146 2.33 1.41 8.52
N VAL A 147 2.91 1.26 7.33
CA VAL A 147 4.31 1.60 7.07
C VAL A 147 4.61 3.08 7.32
N ARG A 148 3.72 3.97 6.88
CA ARG A 148 3.88 5.42 7.05
C ARG A 148 3.86 5.90 8.50
N ASN A 149 3.34 5.09 9.42
CA ASN A 149 3.33 5.38 10.84
C ASN A 149 4.60 4.85 11.55
N ILE A 150 5.52 4.20 10.84
CA ILE A 150 6.76 3.69 11.40
C ILE A 150 7.86 4.74 11.18
N PRO A 151 8.37 5.38 12.24
CA PRO A 151 9.54 6.23 12.10
C PRO A 151 10.76 5.40 11.73
N TYR A 152 11.55 5.93 10.81
CA TYR A 152 12.92 5.52 10.57
C TYR A 152 13.79 6.01 11.73
N GLU A 153 14.53 5.07 12.30
CA GLU A 153 15.46 5.30 13.39
C GLU A 153 16.81 4.71 12.96
N GLU A 154 17.84 5.56 12.83
CA GLU A 154 19.11 5.22 12.18
C GLU A 154 19.85 4.05 12.85
N ASP A 155 19.69 3.87 14.15
CA ASP A 155 20.36 2.84 14.95
C ASP A 155 19.56 1.52 15.05
N LYS A 156 18.36 1.45 14.45
CA LYS A 156 17.47 0.29 14.59
C LYS A 156 17.67 -0.76 13.52
N ARG A 157 17.57 -2.03 13.93
CA ARG A 157 17.79 -3.22 13.10
C ARG A 157 16.48 -3.78 12.55
N GLN A 158 16.58 -4.81 11.71
CA GLN A 158 15.44 -5.54 11.11
C GLN A 158 14.35 -5.92 12.14
N MET A 159 14.76 -6.38 13.34
CA MET A 159 13.84 -6.85 14.38
C MET A 159 12.93 -5.71 14.88
N HIS A 160 13.47 -4.50 14.99
CA HIS A 160 12.69 -3.33 15.39
C HIS A 160 11.62 -3.04 14.34
N TYR A 161 11.99 -2.96 13.06
CA TYR A 161 11.05 -2.67 11.99
C TYR A 161 10.00 -3.76 11.80
N ASN A 162 10.36 -5.03 11.97
CA ASN A 162 9.42 -6.14 12.02
C ASN A 162 8.41 -6.00 13.16
N LEU A 163 8.87 -5.64 14.36
CA LEU A 163 8.00 -5.43 15.52
C LEU A 163 7.03 -4.27 15.29
N ARG A 164 7.53 -3.12 14.82
CA ARG A 164 6.70 -1.94 14.53
C ARG A 164 5.65 -2.25 13.45
N LEU A 165 6.04 -2.96 12.40
CA LEU A 165 5.12 -3.36 11.33
C LEU A 165 4.03 -4.29 11.87
N LYS A 166 4.41 -5.26 12.70
CA LYS A 166 3.47 -6.16 13.38
C LYS A 166 2.47 -5.38 14.25
N GLU A 167 2.93 -4.43 15.04
CA GLU A 167 2.07 -3.57 15.87
C GLU A 167 1.05 -2.79 15.01
N GLN A 168 1.52 -2.09 13.97
CA GLN A 168 0.67 -1.28 13.10
C GLN A 168 -0.38 -2.11 12.33
N LEU A 169 0.02 -3.27 11.80
CA LEU A 169 -0.89 -4.17 11.10
C LEU A 169 -1.89 -4.84 12.04
N SER A 170 -1.45 -5.26 13.23
CA SER A 170 -2.34 -5.85 14.25
C SER A 170 -3.41 -4.86 14.70
N ASN A 171 -3.04 -3.60 14.93
CA ASN A 171 -3.98 -2.53 15.25
C ASN A 171 -4.99 -2.27 14.13
N SER A 172 -4.63 -2.63 12.90
CA SER A 172 -5.51 -2.56 11.72
C SER A 172 -6.30 -3.86 11.49
N GLY A 173 -6.29 -4.81 12.43
CA GLY A 173 -7.06 -6.05 12.37
C GLY A 173 -6.46 -7.13 11.47
N TRP A 174 -5.16 -7.06 11.15
CA TRP A 174 -4.46 -8.16 10.50
C TRP A 174 -4.15 -9.27 11.50
N LEU A 175 -4.39 -10.51 11.10
CA LEU A 175 -4.11 -11.68 11.91
C LEU A 175 -2.66 -12.11 11.68
N ASN A 176 -1.89 -12.26 12.76
CA ASN A 176 -0.49 -12.66 12.69
C ASN A 176 -0.33 -14.19 12.66
N GLU A 177 0.76 -14.68 12.07
CA GLU A 177 1.22 -16.08 12.16
C GLU A 177 0.16 -17.14 11.78
N GLN A 178 -0.62 -16.87 10.74
CA GLN A 178 -1.70 -17.74 10.30
C GLN A 178 -1.15 -18.94 9.51
N LYS A 179 -1.81 -20.11 9.61
CA LYS A 179 -1.41 -21.29 8.83
C LYS A 179 -1.52 -21.00 7.33
N VAL A 180 -0.52 -21.39 6.56
CA VAL A 180 -0.50 -21.24 5.09
C VAL A 180 -1.60 -22.11 4.44
N VAL A 181 -1.91 -23.26 5.02
CA VAL A 181 -2.99 -24.16 4.58
C VAL A 181 -3.73 -24.74 5.79
N ASN A 182 -4.99 -25.14 5.61
CA ASN A 182 -5.79 -25.82 6.62
C ASN A 182 -5.49 -27.34 6.69
N ASP A 183 -4.21 -27.72 6.57
CA ASP A 183 -3.73 -29.09 6.73
C ASP A 183 -2.76 -29.14 7.91
N ASN A 184 -3.12 -29.85 8.97
CA ASN A 184 -2.33 -29.92 10.20
C ASN A 184 -0.98 -30.63 10.02
N ARG A 185 -0.76 -31.35 8.91
CA ARG A 185 0.55 -31.93 8.56
C ARG A 185 1.53 -30.87 8.10
N ILE A 186 1.04 -29.75 7.55
CA ILE A 186 1.85 -28.63 7.06
C ILE A 186 1.90 -27.56 8.14
N LYS A 187 3.07 -27.39 8.76
CA LYS A 187 3.29 -26.43 9.86
C LYS A 187 3.68 -25.02 9.40
N LEU A 188 3.64 -24.76 8.09
CA LEU A 188 4.00 -23.46 7.53
C LEU A 188 2.99 -22.39 7.94
N LYS A 189 3.53 -21.23 8.34
CA LYS A 189 2.77 -20.03 8.69
C LYS A 189 3.18 -18.86 7.80
N CYS A 190 2.24 -17.95 7.59
CA CYS A 190 2.48 -16.64 7.00
C CYS A 190 2.54 -15.57 8.08
N ASP A 191 3.26 -14.48 7.81
CA ASP A 191 3.39 -13.40 8.77
C ASP A 191 2.04 -12.75 9.09
N TYR A 192 1.28 -12.37 8.05
CA TYR A 192 0.00 -11.67 8.23
C TYR A 192 -1.07 -12.13 7.24
N ARG A 193 -2.33 -12.18 7.69
CA ARG A 193 -3.49 -12.40 6.82
C ARG A 193 -4.67 -11.53 7.24
N LYS A 194 -5.38 -10.97 6.27
CA LYS A 194 -6.67 -10.30 6.47
C LYS A 194 -7.59 -10.61 5.31
N GLU A 195 -8.74 -11.20 5.62
CA GLU A 195 -9.69 -11.69 4.61
C GLU A 195 -8.98 -12.61 3.59
N TYR A 196 -9.02 -12.25 2.30
CA TYR A 196 -8.39 -12.97 1.20
C TYR A 196 -6.97 -12.49 0.85
N PHE A 197 -6.36 -11.64 1.67
CA PHE A 197 -5.01 -11.11 1.46
C PHE A 197 -4.04 -11.74 2.46
N GLN A 198 -2.96 -12.35 1.97
CA GLN A 198 -1.80 -12.73 2.78
C GLN A 198 -0.59 -11.85 2.48
N LEU A 199 0.10 -11.43 3.53
CA LEU A 199 1.25 -10.54 3.46
C LEU A 199 2.44 -11.15 4.22
N GLU A 200 3.62 -11.10 3.63
CA GLU A 200 4.90 -11.48 4.25
C GLU A 200 5.82 -10.25 4.26
N ALA A 201 6.68 -10.14 5.26
CA ALA A 201 7.68 -9.08 5.37
C ALA A 201 9.08 -9.67 5.52
N GLU A 202 9.87 -9.61 4.44
CA GLU A 202 11.16 -10.29 4.35
C GLU A 202 12.32 -9.28 4.41
N PHE A 203 12.93 -9.19 5.58
CA PHE A 203 14.14 -8.39 5.86
C PHE A 203 15.39 -9.25 6.09
N GLY A 204 15.25 -10.57 5.97
CA GLY A 204 16.27 -11.57 6.20
C GLY A 204 16.96 -11.97 4.90
N ASN A 205 17.12 -13.27 4.71
CA ASN A 205 18.01 -13.83 3.70
C ASN A 205 17.42 -13.67 2.28
N ALA A 206 18.23 -13.23 1.33
CA ALA A 206 17.82 -13.17 -0.08
C ALA A 206 17.31 -14.51 -0.67
N ARG A 207 17.63 -15.66 -0.06
CA ARG A 207 17.14 -16.97 -0.53
C ARG A 207 15.70 -17.29 -0.11
N THR A 208 15.18 -16.65 0.93
CA THR A 208 13.87 -17.02 1.51
C THR A 208 12.69 -16.39 0.79
N TYR A 209 12.87 -15.31 0.00
CA TYR A 209 11.74 -14.65 -0.66
C TYR A 209 10.98 -15.56 -1.66
N TYR A 210 11.66 -16.51 -2.30
CA TYR A 210 10.99 -17.52 -3.13
C TYR A 210 10.06 -18.40 -2.32
N GLN A 211 10.45 -18.73 -1.09
CA GLN A 211 9.64 -19.53 -0.17
C GLN A 211 8.37 -18.78 0.19
N ASP A 212 8.45 -17.45 0.41
CA ASP A 212 7.27 -16.63 0.66
C ASP A 212 6.30 -16.58 -0.53
N ILE A 213 6.82 -16.49 -1.75
CA ILE A 213 5.98 -16.59 -2.95
C ILE A 213 5.32 -17.98 -3.04
N VAL A 214 6.05 -19.05 -2.72
CA VAL A 214 5.49 -20.41 -2.66
C VAL A 214 4.41 -20.53 -1.56
N LYS A 215 4.58 -19.90 -0.39
CA LYS A 215 3.54 -19.84 0.63
C LYS A 215 2.26 -19.21 0.06
N PHE A 216 2.36 -18.14 -0.72
CA PHE A 216 1.17 -17.58 -1.37
C PHE A 216 0.50 -18.58 -2.31
N VAL A 217 1.28 -19.29 -3.15
CA VAL A 217 0.74 -20.31 -4.06
C VAL A 217 -0.01 -21.39 -3.28
N MET A 218 0.53 -21.88 -2.18
CA MET A 218 -0.11 -22.88 -1.32
C MET A 218 -1.43 -22.37 -0.73
N SER A 219 -1.44 -21.14 -0.18
CA SER A 219 -2.65 -20.53 0.36
C SER A 219 -3.71 -20.25 -0.71
N TYR A 220 -3.30 -19.89 -1.92
CA TYR A 220 -4.20 -19.62 -3.04
C TYR A 220 -4.83 -20.91 -3.56
N ASN A 221 -4.03 -21.95 -3.77
CA ASN A 221 -4.51 -23.26 -4.23
C ASN A 221 -5.43 -23.94 -3.22
N SER A 222 -5.32 -23.61 -1.93
CA SER A 222 -6.25 -24.05 -0.88
C SER A 222 -7.48 -23.13 -0.71
N GLY A 223 -7.62 -22.10 -1.53
CA GLY A 223 -8.77 -21.18 -1.53
C GLY A 223 -8.79 -20.18 -0.36
N LEU A 224 -7.72 -20.12 0.44
CA LEU A 224 -7.65 -19.23 1.62
C LEU A 224 -7.40 -17.77 1.24
N ILE A 225 -6.74 -17.53 0.12
CA ILE A 225 -6.42 -16.18 -0.34
C ILE A 225 -6.74 -16.02 -1.82
N LYS A 226 -6.87 -14.77 -2.25
CA LYS A 226 -6.96 -14.35 -3.66
C LYS A 226 -5.81 -13.43 -4.07
N LEU A 227 -5.03 -12.94 -3.09
CA LEU A 227 -3.99 -11.96 -3.28
C LEU A 227 -2.84 -12.19 -2.28
N GLY A 228 -1.61 -12.25 -2.80
CA GLY A 228 -0.38 -12.22 -1.99
C GLY A 228 0.27 -10.83 -1.98
N GLY A 229 1.04 -10.53 -0.95
CA GLY A 229 1.86 -9.34 -0.86
C GLY A 229 3.17 -9.62 -0.16
N LEU A 230 4.27 -9.09 -0.69
CA LEU A 230 5.60 -9.22 -0.10
C LEU A 230 6.19 -7.83 0.12
N ILE A 231 6.59 -7.53 1.35
CA ILE A 231 7.35 -6.32 1.69
C ILE A 231 8.83 -6.70 1.76
N VAL A 232 9.67 -5.98 1.02
CA VAL A 232 11.14 -6.13 1.05
C VAL A 232 11.79 -4.76 1.11
N PRO A 233 12.96 -4.60 1.75
CA PRO A 233 13.65 -3.33 1.77
C PRO A 233 14.17 -2.94 0.37
N SER A 234 14.32 -1.65 0.12
CA SER A 234 15.08 -1.13 -1.00
C SER A 234 16.56 -1.52 -0.86
N THR A 235 17.33 -1.50 -1.95
CA THR A 235 18.78 -1.79 -1.88
C THR A 235 19.50 -0.84 -0.91
N LYS A 236 19.08 0.42 -0.83
CA LYS A 236 19.63 1.40 0.12
C LYS A 236 19.34 0.97 1.56
N PHE A 237 18.08 0.65 1.86
CA PHE A 237 17.67 0.26 3.21
C PHE A 237 18.25 -1.09 3.63
N ALA A 238 18.27 -2.07 2.74
CA ALA A 238 18.89 -3.37 2.98
C ALA A 238 20.38 -3.25 3.34
N ARG A 239 21.13 -2.38 2.63
CA ARG A 239 22.54 -2.12 2.94
C ARG A 239 22.71 -1.50 4.33
N HIS A 240 21.87 -0.52 4.67
CA HIS A 240 21.87 0.09 6.01
C HIS A 240 21.65 -0.94 7.11
N LEU A 241 20.60 -1.76 6.98
CA LEU A 241 20.29 -2.83 7.93
C LEU A 241 21.40 -3.88 8.02
N CYS A 242 22.04 -4.24 6.88
CA CYS A 242 23.21 -5.12 6.85
C CYS A 242 24.39 -4.56 7.64
N VAL A 243 24.69 -3.27 7.48
CA VAL A 243 25.80 -2.62 8.20
C VAL A 243 25.53 -2.66 9.70
N LEU A 244 24.33 -2.29 10.15
CA LEU A 244 23.96 -2.37 11.57
C LEU A 244 24.02 -3.80 12.13
N GLY A 245 23.63 -4.80 11.32
CA GLY A 245 23.77 -6.21 11.66
C GLY A 245 25.24 -6.62 11.82
N SER A 246 26.09 -6.19 10.89
CA SER A 246 27.51 -6.55 10.81
C SER A 246 28.35 -5.84 11.87
N SER A 247 28.17 -4.54 12.10
CA SER A 247 28.90 -3.76 13.12
C SER A 247 28.67 -4.28 14.54
N ASN A 248 27.51 -4.90 14.78
CA ASN A 248 27.22 -5.55 16.05
C ASN A 248 27.66 -7.02 16.08
N ALA A 249 27.58 -7.74 14.96
CA ALA A 249 28.25 -9.04 14.85
C ALA A 249 29.75 -8.90 15.09
N TYR A 250 30.43 -7.86 14.59
CA TYR A 250 31.85 -7.59 14.91
C TYR A 250 32.10 -7.32 16.41
N LYS A 251 31.12 -6.82 17.16
CA LYS A 251 31.18 -6.69 18.62
C LYS A 251 30.90 -8.01 19.36
N THR A 252 30.22 -8.97 18.71
CA THR A 252 29.79 -10.25 19.31
C THR A 252 30.55 -11.47 18.78
N VAL A 253 31.29 -11.34 17.68
CA VAL A 253 31.84 -12.44 16.86
C VAL A 253 33.34 -12.19 16.65
N MET A 254 34.11 -12.26 17.73
CA MET A 254 35.45 -12.87 17.66
C MET A 254 35.36 -14.40 17.52
N GLU A 255 34.15 -14.98 17.56
CA GLU A 255 33.95 -16.42 17.46
C GLU A 255 32.83 -16.73 16.44
N ILE A 256 33.24 -17.41 15.36
CA ILE A 256 32.40 -18.12 14.37
C ILE A 256 31.94 -17.28 13.16
N ARG A 257 32.75 -17.38 12.09
CA ARG A 257 32.45 -16.95 10.72
C ARG A 257 31.24 -17.71 10.16
N SER A 258 30.07 -17.06 10.09
CA SER A 258 29.06 -17.41 9.09
C SER A 258 29.05 -16.33 8.00
N LYS A 259 29.33 -16.74 6.75
CA LYS A 259 29.20 -15.89 5.56
C LYS A 259 27.73 -15.51 5.43
N TYR A 260 27.40 -14.27 5.78
CA TYR A 260 26.09 -13.68 5.57
C TYR A 260 25.75 -13.72 4.06
N SER A 261 24.91 -14.67 3.64
CA SER A 261 24.36 -14.67 2.28
C SER A 261 23.38 -13.52 2.20
N GLY A 262 23.71 -12.50 1.40
CA GLY A 262 23.14 -11.15 1.42
C GLY A 262 21.65 -11.03 1.76
N MET A 263 21.31 -9.93 2.43
CA MET A 263 19.94 -9.58 2.78
C MET A 263 19.05 -9.47 1.52
N MET A 264 17.79 -9.86 1.63
CA MET A 264 16.81 -9.64 0.59
C MET A 264 16.69 -8.14 0.29
N ASP A 265 16.64 -7.77 -1.00
CA ASP A 265 16.32 -6.41 -1.41
C ASP A 265 15.42 -6.40 -2.64
N PHE A 266 14.79 -5.26 -2.89
CA PHE A 266 13.88 -5.10 -4.01
C PHE A 266 14.55 -5.26 -5.38
N ASN A 267 15.82 -4.88 -5.52
CA ASN A 267 16.53 -5.00 -6.79
C ASN A 267 16.73 -6.47 -7.19
N LYS A 268 16.95 -7.35 -6.21
CA LYS A 268 16.97 -8.79 -6.43
C LYS A 268 15.63 -9.28 -6.98
N ALA A 269 14.52 -8.94 -6.33
CA ALA A 269 13.19 -9.28 -6.84
C ALA A 269 12.99 -8.74 -8.27
N LYS A 270 13.34 -7.49 -8.53
CA LYS A 270 13.21 -6.85 -9.86
C LYS A 270 14.04 -7.55 -10.94
N THR A 271 15.22 -8.04 -10.58
CA THR A 271 16.14 -8.73 -11.50
C THR A 271 15.70 -10.16 -11.79
N GLU A 272 15.27 -10.89 -10.77
CA GLU A 272 14.99 -12.33 -10.87
C GLU A 272 13.53 -12.61 -11.26
N PHE A 273 12.59 -11.77 -10.82
CA PHE A 273 11.16 -11.97 -11.04
C PHE A 273 10.76 -12.17 -12.52
N PRO A 274 11.32 -11.43 -13.51
CA PRO A 274 11.00 -11.65 -14.92
C PRO A 274 11.21 -13.08 -15.41
N TYR A 275 12.16 -13.82 -14.82
CA TYR A 275 12.52 -15.19 -15.21
C TYR A 275 11.62 -16.25 -14.55
N ILE A 276 11.02 -15.93 -13.40
CA ILE A 276 10.24 -16.89 -12.59
C ILE A 276 8.73 -16.60 -12.62
N LYS A 277 8.30 -15.41 -13.06
CA LYS A 277 6.90 -14.97 -12.98
C LYS A 277 5.89 -15.95 -13.58
N ASN A 278 6.28 -16.71 -14.59
CA ASN A 278 5.41 -17.67 -15.28
C ASN A 278 5.15 -18.94 -14.45
N ILE A 279 6.01 -19.24 -13.47
CA ILE A 279 5.83 -20.36 -12.53
C ILE A 279 4.65 -20.10 -11.59
N PHE A 280 4.39 -18.83 -11.27
CA PHE A 280 3.41 -18.45 -10.26
C PHE A 280 2.06 -18.09 -10.90
N ASN A 281 1.07 -18.97 -10.71
CA ASN A 281 -0.31 -18.74 -11.16
C ASN A 281 -1.20 -18.10 -10.08
N ILE A 282 -0.70 -17.04 -9.44
CA ILE A 282 -1.41 -16.33 -8.38
C ILE A 282 -1.24 -14.81 -8.58
N PRO A 283 -2.26 -13.99 -8.31
CA PRO A 283 -2.11 -12.54 -8.22
C PRO A 283 -1.33 -12.12 -6.97
N PHE A 284 -0.28 -11.30 -7.12
CA PHE A 284 0.44 -10.74 -5.97
C PHE A 284 1.17 -9.43 -6.28
N ILE A 285 1.59 -8.75 -5.22
CA ILE A 285 2.43 -7.55 -5.28
C ILE A 285 3.72 -7.73 -4.47
N ILE A 286 4.80 -7.06 -4.90
CA ILE A 286 6.03 -6.88 -4.10
C ILE A 286 6.23 -5.40 -3.89
N LEU A 287 6.40 -4.96 -2.65
CA LEU A 287 6.51 -3.57 -2.23
C LEU A 287 7.93 -3.29 -1.72
N SER A 288 8.60 -2.29 -2.30
CA SER A 288 9.94 -1.84 -1.89
C SER A 288 9.83 -0.85 -0.73
N LEU A 289 10.27 -1.22 0.46
CA LEU A 289 10.27 -0.37 1.66
C LEU A 289 11.56 0.45 1.75
N ASP A 290 11.45 1.75 1.99
CA ASP A 290 12.58 2.67 2.03
C ASP A 290 12.40 3.76 3.10
N TYR A 291 13.42 4.60 3.25
CA TYR A 291 13.49 5.69 4.22
C TYR A 291 14.06 6.97 3.59
N ARG A 292 13.61 8.13 4.09
CA ARG A 292 14.13 9.46 3.74
C ARG A 292 15.13 9.92 4.80
N ILE A 293 16.13 10.68 4.35
CA ILE A 293 17.08 11.43 5.18
C ILE A 293 16.85 12.90 4.84
#